data_AF-A0A4R8PTX1-F1
#
_entry.id   AF-A0A4R8PTX1-F1
#
_cell.length_a   1.000
_cell.length_b   1.000
_cell.length_c   1.000
_cell.angle_alpha   90.00
_cell.angle_beta   90.00
_cell.angle_gamma   90.00
#
_symmetry.space_group_name_H-M   'P 1'
#
loop_
_entity.id
_entity.type
_entity.pdbx_description
1 polymer ?
#
loop_
_entity_poly.entity_id
_entity_poly.type
_entity_poly.pdbx_seq_one_letter_code
_entity_poly.pdbx_strand_id
1 'polypeptide(L)'
;MKNAQVPTLAPLNRPEIDNHLAGNRWDVKIRSWVNIKGDELSEITLKVADVASDKTSATALVEAALWRALLDHVFGTYNNVGRMCWAGKYQRKLQGLASSLQRDLGSPEKHGNLYHQWRALTASIISVIPQPRDREDEVESIVEEIVGLLKPCEPKGSKFGAYRLDLQLVVAKAIELDLKFAGQRACYVVNWPTQQQYDVGFDEGTMRLATQSPSNSRRVKFMIQPCLWRSREEGGLNDFIVDTSSVWLY
;
A
#
# COMPACT_ATOMS: atom_id res chain seq x y z
N MET A 1 -25.94 3.45 -19.72
CA MET A 1 -25.04 3.28 -18.56
C MET A 1 -23.72 3.90 -18.93
N LYS A 2 -23.29 4.97 -18.25
CA LYS A 2 -22.01 5.62 -18.53
C LYS A 2 -20.89 4.67 -18.08
N ASN A 3 -19.95 4.36 -18.97
CA ASN A 3 -18.74 3.61 -18.64
C ASN A 3 -18.03 4.34 -17.50
N ALA A 4 -18.10 3.81 -16.29
CA ALA A 4 -17.27 4.26 -15.19
C ALA A 4 -15.82 3.96 -15.59
N GLN A 5 -15.07 5.02 -15.86
CA GLN A 5 -13.67 4.97 -16.22
C GLN A 5 -12.93 4.19 -15.12
N VAL A 6 -12.23 3.12 -15.49
CA VAL A 6 -11.45 2.34 -14.53
C VAL A 6 -10.47 3.30 -13.86
N PRO A 7 -10.40 3.35 -12.52
CA PRO A 7 -9.40 4.17 -11.85
C PRO A 7 -8.04 3.60 -12.21
N THR A 8 -7.34 4.23 -13.15
CA THR A 8 -5.92 3.98 -13.34
C THR A 8 -5.26 4.41 -12.05
N LEU A 9 -4.53 3.50 -11.40
CA LEU A 9 -3.46 3.91 -10.53
C LEU A 9 -2.50 4.70 -11.41
N ALA A 10 -2.69 6.03 -11.52
CA ALA A 10 -1.52 6.85 -11.73
C ALA A 10 -0.54 6.36 -10.66
N PRO A 11 0.66 5.88 -11.04
CA PRO A 11 1.59 5.35 -10.04
C PRO A 11 1.62 6.38 -8.93
N LEU A 12 1.32 5.97 -7.68
CA LEU A 12 1.69 6.79 -6.53
C LEU A 12 3.14 7.15 -6.83
N ASN A 13 3.38 8.41 -7.22
CA ASN A 13 4.61 8.82 -7.90
C ASN A 13 5.75 8.05 -7.27
N ARG A 14 6.50 7.25 -8.05
CA ARG A 14 7.63 6.45 -7.52
C ARG A 14 8.31 7.32 -6.49
N PRO A 15 8.21 6.97 -5.19
CA PRO A 15 8.55 7.94 -4.18
C PRO A 15 9.99 8.38 -4.47
N GLU A 16 10.25 9.69 -4.54
CA GLU A 16 11.63 10.18 -4.64
C GLU A 16 12.46 9.83 -3.38
N ILE A 17 11.91 9.04 -2.46
CA ILE A 17 12.57 8.28 -1.39
C ILE A 17 13.84 7.58 -1.89
N ASP A 18 13.85 7.08 -3.13
CA ASP A 18 15.04 6.48 -3.76
C ASP A 18 16.23 7.47 -3.79
N ASN A 19 15.95 8.75 -4.06
CA ASN A 19 16.97 9.81 -4.07
C ASN A 19 17.52 10.10 -2.67
N HIS A 20 16.72 9.85 -1.62
CA HIS A 20 17.11 10.08 -0.22
C HIS A 20 18.01 8.96 0.34
N LEU A 21 17.94 7.76 -0.24
CA LEU A 21 18.84 6.63 0.04
C LEU A 21 20.20 6.75 -0.67
N ALA A 22 20.28 7.53 -1.76
CA ALA A 22 21.42 7.54 -2.68
C ALA A 22 22.74 8.16 -2.14
N GLY A 23 22.85 8.46 -0.84
CA GLY A 23 24.05 9.06 -0.24
C GLY A 23 25.25 8.12 -0.11
N ASN A 24 26.43 8.69 0.19
CA ASN A 24 27.74 8.01 0.27
C ASN A 24 27.87 6.87 1.31
N ARG A 25 26.83 6.60 2.13
CA ARG A 25 26.81 5.53 3.15
C ARG A 25 25.48 4.80 3.22
N TRP A 26 24.88 4.56 2.05
CA TRP A 26 23.62 3.81 1.95
C TRP A 26 23.72 2.43 2.62
N ASP A 27 24.87 1.76 2.49
CA ASP A 27 25.18 0.44 3.04
C ASP A 27 25.16 0.42 4.58
N VAL A 28 25.64 1.48 5.24
CA VAL A 28 25.62 1.60 6.70
C VAL A 28 24.18 1.82 7.19
N LYS A 29 23.44 2.69 6.50
CA LYS A 29 22.04 2.98 6.82
C LYS A 29 21.16 1.75 6.66
N ILE A 30 21.27 1.06 5.54
CA ILE A 30 20.50 -0.14 5.23
C ILE A 30 20.86 -1.28 6.20
N ARG A 31 22.14 -1.51 6.51
CA ARG A 31 22.52 -2.49 7.54
C ARG A 31 21.95 -2.16 8.91
N SER A 32 22.02 -0.88 9.32
CA SER A 32 21.39 -0.44 10.57
C SER A 32 19.88 -0.62 10.54
N TRP A 33 19.23 -0.37 9.40
CA TRP A 33 17.80 -0.55 9.22
C TRP A 33 17.41 -2.01 9.37
N VAL A 34 18.08 -2.92 8.66
CA VAL A 34 17.84 -4.36 8.75
C VAL A 34 18.08 -4.88 10.16
N ASN A 35 19.13 -4.41 10.85
CA ASN A 35 19.40 -4.85 12.23
C ASN A 35 18.34 -4.39 13.23
N ILE A 36 17.73 -3.21 13.02
CA ILE A 36 16.74 -2.64 13.94
C ILE A 36 15.32 -3.10 13.61
N LYS A 37 15.01 -3.26 12.31
CA LYS A 37 13.67 -3.52 11.78
C LYS A 37 13.52 -4.91 11.13
N GLY A 38 14.47 -5.82 11.38
CA GLY A 38 14.54 -7.12 10.72
C GLY A 38 13.25 -7.93 10.80
N ASP A 39 12.59 -7.94 11.96
CA ASP A 39 11.33 -8.66 12.16
C ASP A 39 10.21 -8.09 11.29
N GLU A 40 10.04 -6.77 11.25
CA GLU A 40 9.06 -6.09 10.39
C GLU A 40 9.36 -6.32 8.89
N LEU A 41 10.64 -6.34 8.52
CA LEU A 41 11.07 -6.58 7.14
C LEU A 41 10.95 -8.05 6.71
N SER A 42 10.94 -8.98 7.66
CA SER A 42 10.76 -10.41 7.39
C SER A 42 9.38 -10.73 6.81
N GLU A 43 8.40 -9.85 7.04
CA GLU A 43 7.09 -9.94 6.40
C GLU A 43 7.15 -9.70 4.89
N ILE A 44 8.13 -8.92 4.42
CA ILE A 44 8.31 -8.57 3.01
C ILE A 44 9.20 -9.60 2.30
N THR A 45 10.27 -10.05 2.95
CA THR A 45 11.19 -11.06 2.39
C THR A 45 11.91 -11.82 3.49
N LEU A 46 12.09 -13.14 3.34
CA LEU A 46 12.87 -13.94 4.29
C LEU A 46 14.38 -13.67 4.20
N LYS A 47 14.86 -13.14 3.07
CA LYS A 47 16.29 -12.92 2.81
C LYS A 47 16.67 -11.46 2.95
N VAL A 48 16.22 -10.82 4.04
CA VAL A 48 16.40 -9.37 4.27
C VAL A 48 17.87 -8.97 4.15
N ALA A 49 18.79 -9.71 4.77
CA ALA A 49 20.22 -9.45 4.72
C ALA A 49 20.80 -9.52 3.30
N ASP A 50 20.37 -10.52 2.49
CA ASP A 50 20.84 -10.68 1.11
C ASP A 50 20.32 -9.55 0.22
N VAL A 51 19.06 -9.13 0.39
CA VAL A 51 18.47 -8.00 -0.35
C VAL A 51 19.19 -6.69 0.00
N ALA A 52 19.49 -6.51 1.27
CA ALA A 52 20.18 -5.33 1.78
C ALA A 52 21.66 -5.22 1.39
N SER A 53 22.25 -6.27 0.82
CA SER A 53 23.65 -6.31 0.42
C SER A 53 23.94 -5.54 -0.88
N ASP A 54 22.94 -5.35 -1.73
CA ASP A 54 23.03 -4.65 -3.01
C ASP A 54 22.19 -3.37 -2.99
N LYS A 55 22.70 -2.29 -3.60
CA LYS A 55 22.05 -0.97 -3.56
C LYS A 55 20.70 -0.98 -4.24
N THR A 56 20.60 -1.60 -5.41
CA THR A 56 19.36 -1.60 -6.20
C THR A 56 18.26 -2.41 -5.52
N SER A 57 18.63 -3.58 -5.00
CA SER A 57 17.76 -4.45 -4.22
C SER A 57 17.31 -3.79 -2.91
N ALA A 58 18.20 -3.08 -2.23
CA ALA A 58 17.89 -2.34 -1.00
C ALA A 58 16.92 -1.17 -1.25
N THR A 59 17.07 -0.45 -2.36
CA THR A 59 16.11 0.59 -2.77
C THR A 59 14.72 0.00 -3.01
N ALA A 60 14.63 -1.10 -3.75
CA ALA A 60 13.38 -1.82 -3.98
C ALA A 60 12.73 -2.31 -2.66
N LEU A 61 13.54 -2.70 -1.67
CA LEU A 61 13.05 -3.11 -0.35
C LEU A 61 12.44 -1.94 0.44
N VAL A 62 13.01 -0.73 0.33
CA VAL A 62 12.44 0.47 0.97
C VAL A 62 11.11 0.84 0.32
N GLU A 63 11.01 0.76 -1.01
CA GLU A 63 9.74 0.97 -1.71
C GLU A 63 8.68 -0.05 -1.27
N ALA A 64 9.06 -1.33 -1.16
CA ALA A 64 8.20 -2.39 -0.66
C ALA A 64 7.72 -2.12 0.78
N ALA A 65 8.61 -1.65 1.66
CA ALA A 65 8.29 -1.30 3.04
C ALA A 65 7.32 -0.11 3.13
N LEU A 66 7.46 0.89 2.25
CA LEU A 66 6.50 1.99 2.17
C LEU A 66 5.11 1.48 1.76
N TRP A 67 5.04 0.64 0.73
CA TRP A 67 3.76 0.06 0.30
C TRP A 67 3.12 -0.79 1.40
N ARG A 68 3.92 -1.57 2.13
CA ARG A 68 3.46 -2.33 3.30
C ARG A 68 2.85 -1.40 4.36
N ALA A 69 3.53 -0.32 4.72
CA ALA A 69 3.00 0.66 5.66
C ALA A 69 1.72 1.35 5.14
N LEU A 70 1.62 1.68 3.86
CA LEU A 70 0.41 2.26 3.28
C LEU A 70 -0.77 1.26 3.28
N LEU A 71 -0.50 -0.02 3.07
CA LEU A 71 -1.52 -1.07 3.22
C LEU A 71 -2.03 -1.14 4.66
N ASP A 72 -1.14 -1.16 5.64
CA ASP A 72 -1.54 -1.32 7.04
C ASP A 72 -2.19 -0.05 7.62
N HIS A 73 -1.74 1.13 7.18
CA HIS A 73 -2.20 2.42 7.73
C HIS A 73 -3.25 3.14 6.90
N VAL A 74 -3.46 2.79 5.62
CA VAL A 74 -4.45 3.48 4.76
C VAL A 74 -5.46 2.50 4.19
N PHE A 75 -5.03 1.58 3.31
CA PHE A 75 -5.93 0.79 2.48
C PHE A 75 -6.60 -0.39 3.19
N GLY A 76 -5.92 -0.99 4.16
CA GLY A 76 -6.26 -2.30 4.73
C GLY A 76 -5.77 -3.45 3.85
N THR A 77 -6.19 -4.67 4.21
CA THR A 77 -5.86 -5.90 3.47
C THR A 77 -7.14 -6.67 3.13
N TYR A 78 -7.03 -7.77 2.38
CA TYR A 78 -8.20 -8.61 2.08
C TYR A 78 -8.95 -9.11 3.32
N ASN A 79 -8.24 -9.26 4.45
CA ASN A 79 -8.80 -9.70 5.73
C ASN A 79 -9.04 -8.56 6.74
N ASN A 80 -8.64 -7.34 6.42
CA ASN A 80 -8.67 -6.24 7.37
C ASN A 80 -9.28 -4.99 6.75
N VAL A 81 -10.29 -4.42 7.42
CA VAL A 81 -10.83 -3.12 7.06
C VAL A 81 -9.71 -2.08 7.13
N GLY A 82 -9.51 -1.35 6.03
CA GLY A 82 -8.61 -0.18 6.03
C GLY A 82 -8.99 0.85 7.09
N ARG A 83 -8.06 1.73 7.44
CA ARG A 83 -8.28 2.68 8.53
C ARG A 83 -9.32 3.74 8.19
N MET A 84 -9.74 3.87 6.93
CA MET A 84 -10.72 4.87 6.46
C MET A 84 -10.28 6.31 6.79
N CYS A 85 -9.00 6.61 6.65
CA CYS A 85 -8.40 7.91 6.99
C CYS A 85 -9.09 9.10 6.30
N TRP A 86 -9.68 8.89 5.12
CA TRP A 86 -10.45 9.91 4.40
C TRP A 86 -11.72 10.38 5.14
N ALA A 87 -12.15 9.67 6.18
CA ALA A 87 -13.30 10.03 7.00
C ALA A 87 -12.99 11.07 8.11
N GLY A 88 -11.73 11.44 8.31
CA GLY A 88 -11.31 12.40 9.34
C GLY A 88 -11.83 12.01 10.73
N LYS A 89 -12.46 12.93 11.46
CA LYS A 89 -13.05 12.66 12.79
C LYS A 89 -14.04 11.49 12.87
N TYR A 90 -14.63 11.06 11.75
CA TYR A 90 -15.57 9.93 11.74
C TYR A 90 -14.88 8.56 11.61
N GLN A 91 -13.57 8.54 11.38
CA GLN A 91 -12.74 7.36 11.15
C GLN A 91 -13.04 6.22 12.13
N ARG A 92 -12.86 6.44 13.45
CA ARG A 92 -13.06 5.39 14.46
C ARG A 92 -14.47 4.81 14.45
N LYS A 93 -15.47 5.68 14.27
CA LYS A 93 -16.88 5.26 14.26
C LYS A 93 -17.19 4.43 13.01
N LEU A 94 -16.73 4.87 11.84
CA LEU A 94 -16.93 4.14 10.60
C LEU A 94 -16.16 2.84 10.55
N GLN A 95 -14.94 2.81 11.08
CA GLN A 95 -14.17 1.59 11.21
C GLN A 95 -14.90 0.57 12.08
N GLY A 96 -15.41 0.98 13.25
CA GLY A 96 -16.21 0.09 14.11
C GLY A 96 -17.47 -0.46 13.42
N LEU A 97 -18.17 0.38 12.65
CA LEU A 97 -19.33 -0.05 11.86
C LEU A 97 -18.95 -1.01 10.73
N ALA A 98 -17.88 -0.71 10.01
CA ALA A 98 -17.35 -1.54 8.92
C ALA A 98 -16.90 -2.92 9.43
N SER A 99 -16.18 -2.96 10.56
CA SER A 99 -15.75 -4.22 11.17
C SER A 99 -16.94 -5.03 11.69
N SER A 100 -17.97 -4.37 12.24
CA SER A 100 -19.21 -5.04 12.65
C SER A 100 -19.97 -5.59 11.45
N LEU A 101 -20.11 -4.82 10.38
CA LEU A 101 -20.71 -5.26 9.11
C LEU A 101 -19.96 -6.46 8.52
N GLN A 102 -18.63 -6.44 8.47
CA GLN A 102 -17.84 -7.58 7.99
C GLN A 102 -18.02 -8.84 8.86
N ARG A 103 -18.10 -8.67 10.18
CA ARG A 103 -18.27 -9.80 11.12
C ARG A 103 -19.68 -10.39 11.06
N ASP A 104 -20.69 -9.54 11.07
CA ASP A 104 -22.11 -9.95 11.18
C ASP A 104 -22.63 -10.55 9.86
N LEU A 105 -22.03 -10.19 8.72
CA LEU A 105 -22.45 -10.67 7.39
C LEU A 105 -21.77 -11.99 6.94
N GLY A 106 -20.87 -12.56 7.75
CA GLY A 106 -20.09 -13.74 7.37
C GLY A 106 -19.11 -13.48 6.22
N SER A 107 -18.53 -14.54 5.63
CA SER A 107 -17.40 -14.44 4.68
C SER A 107 -17.62 -13.36 3.59
N PRO A 108 -16.60 -12.55 3.28
CA PRO A 108 -16.70 -11.40 2.36
C PRO A 108 -17.27 -11.73 0.98
N GLU A 109 -17.12 -12.97 0.52
CA GLU A 109 -17.64 -13.48 -0.76
C GLU A 109 -19.17 -13.53 -0.84
N LYS A 110 -19.89 -13.78 0.27
CA LYS A 110 -21.35 -14.00 0.22
C LYS A 110 -22.16 -12.70 0.18
N HIS A 111 -21.60 -11.59 0.69
CA HIS A 111 -22.34 -10.34 0.83
C HIS A 111 -21.51 -9.08 0.55
N GLY A 112 -20.36 -9.21 -0.12
CA GLY A 112 -19.49 -8.08 -0.49
C GLY A 112 -20.25 -6.92 -1.12
N ASN A 113 -21.25 -7.19 -1.95
CA ASN A 113 -22.07 -6.15 -2.59
C ASN A 113 -22.73 -5.17 -1.61
N LEU A 114 -23.31 -5.65 -0.49
CA LEU A 114 -23.96 -4.77 0.48
C LEU A 114 -22.95 -3.95 1.26
N TYR A 115 -21.82 -4.57 1.65
CA TYR A 115 -20.72 -3.87 2.31
C TYR A 115 -20.13 -2.78 1.40
N HIS A 116 -19.89 -3.09 0.13
CA HIS A 116 -19.36 -2.12 -0.84
C HIS A 116 -20.35 -1.03 -1.18
N GLN A 117 -21.64 -1.34 -1.33
CA GLN A 117 -22.68 -0.33 -1.50
C GLN A 117 -22.74 0.62 -0.30
N TRP A 118 -22.69 0.08 0.92
CA TRP A 118 -22.62 0.89 2.13
C TRP A 118 -21.36 1.76 2.17
N ARG A 119 -20.19 1.21 1.83
CA ARG A 119 -18.92 1.96 1.76
C ARG A 119 -18.98 3.08 0.71
N ALA A 120 -19.55 2.80 -0.46
CA ALA A 120 -19.75 3.75 -1.56
C ALA A 120 -20.67 4.90 -1.18
N LEU A 121 -21.83 4.58 -0.59
CA LEU A 121 -22.79 5.57 -0.09
C LEU A 121 -22.14 6.46 0.98
N THR A 122 -21.45 5.85 1.95
CA THR A 122 -20.78 6.56 3.04
C THR A 122 -19.68 7.48 2.54
N ALA A 123 -18.82 7.00 1.64
CA ALA A 123 -17.77 7.81 1.02
C ALA A 123 -18.34 8.97 0.20
N SER A 124 -19.43 8.73 -0.54
CA SER A 124 -20.12 9.77 -1.31
C SER A 124 -20.66 10.88 -0.39
N ILE A 125 -21.29 10.51 0.73
CA ILE A 125 -21.78 11.47 1.73
C ILE A 125 -20.62 12.25 2.34
N ILE A 126 -19.54 11.58 2.72
CA ILE A 126 -18.39 12.26 3.35
C ILE A 126 -17.69 13.19 2.37
N SER A 127 -17.62 12.85 1.09
CA SER A 127 -16.94 13.67 0.08
C SER A 127 -17.53 15.08 -0.09
N VAL A 128 -18.80 15.28 0.30
CA VAL A 128 -19.48 16.59 0.23
C VAL A 128 -19.45 17.35 1.56
N ILE A 129 -19.02 16.71 2.65
CA ILE A 129 -18.86 17.37 3.95
C ILE A 129 -17.52 18.14 3.91
N PRO A 130 -17.49 19.43 4.26
CA PRO A 130 -16.25 20.17 4.38
C PRO A 130 -15.29 19.44 5.31
N GLN A 131 -14.13 19.07 4.78
CA GLN A 131 -13.11 18.34 5.52
C GLN A 131 -12.45 19.30 6.53
N PRO A 132 -12.54 19.04 7.85
CA PRO A 132 -11.85 19.83 8.86
C PRO A 132 -10.31 19.64 8.79
N ARG A 133 -9.57 20.43 9.60
CA ARG A 133 -8.11 20.29 9.78
C ARG A 133 -7.67 18.86 10.16
N ASP A 134 -8.59 18.08 10.71
CA ASP A 134 -8.38 16.69 11.12
C ASP A 134 -7.74 15.79 10.03
N ARG A 135 -7.88 16.13 8.74
CA ARG A 135 -7.20 15.38 7.66
C ARG A 135 -5.69 15.63 7.62
N GLU A 136 -5.23 16.83 7.96
CA GLU A 136 -3.80 17.15 8.06
C GLU A 136 -3.18 16.40 9.25
N ASP A 137 -3.87 16.37 10.38
CA ASP A 137 -3.44 15.63 11.58
C ASP A 137 -3.35 14.11 11.31
N GLU A 138 -4.29 13.55 10.54
CA GLU A 138 -4.27 12.13 10.16
C GLU A 138 -3.10 11.81 9.22
N VAL A 139 -2.84 12.67 8.22
CA VAL A 139 -1.67 12.55 7.35
C VAL A 139 -0.39 12.56 8.18
N GLU A 140 -0.29 13.51 9.12
CA GLU A 140 0.89 13.64 9.97
C GLU A 140 1.10 12.43 10.87
N SER A 141 0.02 11.89 11.46
CA SER A 141 0.08 10.69 12.28
C SER A 141 0.62 9.49 11.49
N ILE A 142 0.21 9.31 10.23
CA ILE A 142 0.68 8.21 9.38
C ILE A 142 2.12 8.44 8.92
N VAL A 143 2.49 9.69 8.63
CA VAL A 143 3.87 10.06 8.30
C VAL A 143 4.80 9.72 9.46
N GLU A 144 4.42 9.98 10.70
CA GLU A 144 5.22 9.59 11.87
C GLU A 144 5.42 8.08 11.99
N GLU A 145 4.40 7.27 11.72
CA GLU A 145 4.54 5.80 11.70
C GLU A 145 5.51 5.34 10.60
N ILE A 146 5.38 5.89 9.38
CA ILE A 146 6.27 5.57 8.25
C ILE A 146 7.69 6.06 8.52
N VAL A 147 7.87 7.24 9.11
CA VAL A 147 9.18 7.74 9.54
C VAL A 147 9.76 6.82 10.60
N GLY A 148 8.97 6.33 11.55
CA GLY A 148 9.39 5.34 12.54
C GLY A 148 9.92 4.05 11.90
N LEU A 149 9.24 3.54 10.88
CA LEU A 149 9.67 2.37 10.09
C LEU A 149 10.98 2.65 9.33
N LEU A 150 11.10 3.82 8.72
CA LEU A 150 12.23 4.19 7.85
C LEU A 150 13.35 4.97 8.57
N LYS A 151 13.25 5.18 9.88
CA LYS A 151 14.12 6.05 10.69
C LYS A 151 15.63 5.82 10.47
N PRO A 152 16.13 4.57 10.38
CA PRO A 152 17.55 4.34 10.14
C PRO A 152 18.02 4.73 8.72
N CYS A 153 17.10 4.79 7.76
CA CYS A 153 17.32 5.18 6.37
C CYS A 153 17.20 6.70 6.13
N GLU A 154 16.58 7.41 7.07
CA GLU A 154 16.25 8.83 6.97
C GLU A 154 17.44 9.72 6.54
N PRO A 155 17.21 10.70 5.65
CA PRO A 155 18.21 11.71 5.33
C PRO A 155 18.40 12.68 6.51
N LYS A 156 19.65 12.97 6.87
CA LYS A 156 19.98 13.89 7.97
C LYS A 156 20.16 15.33 7.46
N GLY A 157 19.96 16.30 8.35
CA GLY A 157 20.26 17.71 8.10
C GLY A 157 19.25 18.38 7.16
N SER A 158 19.72 19.22 6.25
CA SER A 158 18.88 20.08 5.39
C SER A 158 17.92 19.32 4.46
N LYS A 159 18.15 18.03 4.22
CA LYS A 159 17.32 17.18 3.36
C LYS A 159 16.11 16.57 4.08
N PHE A 160 16.08 16.58 5.42
CA PHE A 160 15.00 15.96 6.20
C PHE A 160 13.64 16.61 5.93
N GLY A 161 13.59 17.94 5.85
CA GLY A 161 12.34 18.67 5.57
C GLY A 161 11.73 18.28 4.23
N ALA A 162 12.54 18.19 3.18
CA ALA A 162 12.08 17.76 1.84
C ALA A 162 11.57 16.32 1.85
N TYR A 163 12.31 15.40 2.50
CA TYR A 163 11.89 14.01 2.66
C TYR A 163 10.54 13.88 3.37
N ARG A 164 10.32 14.64 4.44
CA ARG A 164 9.05 14.61 5.18
C ARG A 164 7.90 15.16 4.33
N LEU A 165 8.13 16.23 3.58
CA LEU A 165 7.15 16.78 2.64
C LEU A 165 6.78 15.77 1.55
N ASP A 166 7.77 15.06 0.99
CA ASP A 166 7.53 14.01 -0.01
C ASP A 166 6.65 12.89 0.57
N LEU A 167 6.93 12.45 1.80
CA LEU A 167 6.11 11.46 2.49
C LEU A 167 4.69 11.96 2.75
N GLN A 168 4.51 13.20 3.20
CA GLN A 168 3.20 13.81 3.39
C GLN A 168 2.39 13.80 2.08
N LEU A 169 3.03 14.13 0.95
CA LEU A 169 2.38 14.08 -0.37
C LEU A 169 1.99 12.65 -0.78
N VAL A 170 2.85 11.67 -0.52
CA VAL A 170 2.55 10.25 -0.80
C VAL A 170 1.37 9.77 0.04
N VAL A 171 1.39 10.02 1.35
CA VAL A 171 0.31 9.63 2.27
C VAL A 171 -1.00 10.32 1.91
N ALA A 172 -0.97 11.64 1.64
CA ALA A 172 -2.16 12.38 1.23
C ALA A 172 -2.78 11.79 -0.05
N LYS A 173 -1.96 11.45 -1.06
CA LYS A 173 -2.40 10.79 -2.29
C LYS A 173 -2.97 9.39 -2.03
N ALA A 174 -2.37 8.61 -1.14
CA ALA A 174 -2.87 7.29 -0.77
C ALA A 174 -4.26 7.38 -0.13
N ILE A 175 -4.49 8.35 0.75
CA ILE A 175 -5.81 8.60 1.37
C ILE A 175 -6.85 8.99 0.32
N GLU A 176 -6.50 9.85 -0.64
CA GLU A 176 -7.40 10.22 -1.75
C GLU A 176 -7.75 9.04 -2.62
N LEU A 177 -6.78 8.17 -2.86
CA LEU A 177 -6.99 6.96 -3.62
C LEU A 177 -7.91 5.98 -2.89
N ASP A 178 -7.73 5.78 -1.58
CA ASP A 178 -8.65 4.96 -0.79
C ASP A 178 -10.06 5.57 -0.77
N LEU A 179 -10.19 6.90 -0.68
CA LEU A 179 -11.50 7.56 -0.81
C LEU A 179 -12.16 7.28 -2.16
N LYS A 180 -11.39 7.37 -3.25
CA LYS A 180 -11.88 7.08 -4.60
C LYS A 180 -12.36 5.64 -4.71
N PHE A 181 -11.60 4.67 -4.18
CA PHE A 181 -12.00 3.27 -4.14
C PHE A 181 -13.23 3.05 -3.28
N ALA A 182 -13.25 3.63 -2.09
CA ALA A 182 -14.37 3.55 -1.17
C ALA A 182 -15.66 4.11 -1.78
N GLY A 183 -15.58 5.13 -2.64
CA GLY A 183 -16.70 5.73 -3.36
C GLY A 183 -17.21 4.96 -4.58
N GLN A 184 -16.51 3.90 -5.03
CA GLN A 184 -16.98 3.07 -6.14
C GLN A 184 -17.97 2.01 -5.66
N ARG A 185 -18.90 1.64 -6.54
CA ARG A 185 -19.83 0.52 -6.30
C ARG A 185 -19.15 -0.85 -6.42
N ALA A 186 -18.11 -0.93 -7.25
CA ALA A 186 -17.30 -2.13 -7.37
C ALA A 186 -16.27 -2.24 -6.23
N CYS A 187 -15.92 -3.47 -5.85
CA CYS A 187 -14.86 -3.73 -4.90
C CYS A 187 -13.50 -3.50 -5.55
N TYR A 188 -12.74 -2.54 -5.04
CA TYR A 188 -11.34 -2.34 -5.39
C TYR A 188 -10.49 -2.66 -4.16
N VAL A 189 -9.49 -3.52 -4.33
CA VAL A 189 -8.58 -3.93 -3.25
C VAL A 189 -7.15 -3.84 -3.75
N VAL A 190 -6.32 -3.11 -3.00
CA VAL A 190 -4.87 -3.16 -3.14
C VAL A 190 -4.41 -4.36 -2.33
N ASN A 191 -3.86 -5.39 -2.98
CA ASN A 191 -3.47 -6.60 -2.27
C ASN A 191 -2.22 -7.26 -2.84
N TRP A 192 -1.57 -8.04 -1.98
CA TRP A 192 -0.59 -9.04 -2.36
C TRP A 192 -1.34 -10.35 -2.65
N PRO A 193 -1.15 -11.01 -3.81
CA PRO A 193 -1.72 -12.33 -4.07
C PRO A 193 -1.46 -13.29 -2.89
N THR A 194 -2.52 -13.91 -2.41
CA THR A 194 -2.70 -14.29 -0.99
C THR A 194 -1.95 -15.51 -0.49
N GLN A 195 -1.10 -16.16 -1.28
CA GLN A 195 -0.42 -17.36 -0.79
C GLN A 195 1.02 -17.13 -0.34
N GLN A 196 1.85 -16.34 -1.03
CA GLN A 196 3.20 -16.04 -0.56
C GLN A 196 3.68 -14.70 -1.18
N GLN A 197 4.21 -13.79 -0.35
CA GLN A 197 4.69 -12.46 -0.81
C GLN A 197 6.06 -12.52 -1.52
N TYR A 198 6.71 -13.66 -1.39
CA TYR A 198 8.03 -14.01 -1.90
C TYR A 198 8.06 -15.53 -2.13
N ASP A 199 9.08 -16.01 -2.81
CA ASP A 199 9.26 -17.42 -3.20
C ASP A 199 8.09 -18.01 -4.05
N VAL A 200 7.39 -17.16 -4.82
CA VAL A 200 6.39 -17.58 -5.81
C VAL A 200 6.96 -17.61 -7.23
N GLY A 201 6.32 -18.36 -8.12
CA GLY A 201 6.61 -18.29 -9.55
C GLY A 201 6.23 -16.92 -10.12
N PHE A 202 7.11 -16.35 -10.95
CA PHE A 202 6.82 -15.12 -11.67
C PHE A 202 5.80 -15.39 -12.78
N ASP A 203 4.67 -14.70 -12.70
CA ASP A 203 3.56 -14.78 -13.65
C ASP A 203 3.42 -13.46 -14.42
N GLU A 204 3.77 -13.48 -15.71
CA GLU A 204 3.71 -12.31 -16.60
C GLU A 204 2.27 -11.80 -16.80
N GLY A 205 1.25 -12.60 -16.53
CA GLY A 205 -0.15 -12.19 -16.62
C GLY A 205 -0.62 -11.32 -15.44
N THR A 206 0.04 -11.44 -14.28
CA THR A 206 -0.39 -10.80 -13.03
C THR A 206 0.69 -9.93 -12.39
N MET A 207 1.94 -10.04 -12.86
CA MET A 207 3.12 -9.37 -12.32
C MET A 207 3.95 -8.71 -13.43
N ARG A 208 4.54 -7.56 -13.09
CA ARG A 208 5.55 -6.87 -13.90
C ARG A 208 6.90 -6.88 -13.21
N LEU A 209 7.95 -7.06 -13.99
CA LEU A 209 9.33 -7.00 -13.52
C LEU A 209 9.74 -5.55 -13.23
N ALA A 210 10.34 -5.29 -12.06
CA ALA A 210 10.93 -4.00 -11.78
C ALA A 210 12.12 -3.69 -12.72
N THR A 211 12.30 -2.42 -13.09
CA THR A 211 13.25 -1.95 -14.13
C THR A 211 14.71 -2.38 -13.91
N GLN A 212 15.09 -2.77 -12.70
CA GLN A 212 16.44 -3.22 -12.32
C GLN A 212 16.46 -4.60 -11.65
N SER A 213 15.33 -5.29 -11.60
CA SER A 213 15.29 -6.64 -11.05
C SER A 213 16.12 -7.58 -11.92
N PRO A 214 16.82 -8.56 -11.32
CA PRO A 214 17.37 -9.68 -12.07
C PRO A 214 16.28 -10.33 -12.95
N SER A 215 16.63 -10.73 -14.17
CA SER A 215 15.73 -11.42 -15.13
C SER A 215 16.04 -12.91 -15.28
N ASN A 216 17.09 -13.39 -14.61
CA ASN A 216 17.64 -14.73 -14.78
C ASN A 216 16.81 -15.79 -14.04
N SER A 217 16.06 -15.36 -13.02
CA SER A 217 15.20 -16.21 -12.20
C SER A 217 13.74 -16.09 -12.64
N ARG A 218 12.96 -17.14 -12.39
CA ARG A 218 11.49 -17.13 -12.49
C ARG A 218 10.83 -17.14 -11.11
N ARG A 219 11.60 -16.84 -10.05
CA ARG A 219 11.14 -16.87 -8.66
C ARG A 219 11.16 -15.44 -8.11
N VAL A 220 10.04 -15.02 -7.54
CA VAL A 220 9.87 -13.71 -6.89
C VAL A 220 10.58 -13.73 -5.55
N LYS A 221 11.48 -12.77 -5.31
CA LYS A 221 12.19 -12.57 -4.05
C LYS A 221 11.38 -11.74 -3.04
N PHE A 222 10.62 -10.77 -3.54
CA PHE A 222 9.57 -10.03 -2.82
C PHE A 222 8.77 -9.18 -3.81
N MET A 223 7.58 -8.78 -3.39
CA MET A 223 6.78 -7.81 -4.14
C MET A 223 7.06 -6.38 -3.66
N ILE A 224 7.19 -5.45 -4.59
CA ILE A 224 7.48 -4.04 -4.34
C ILE A 224 6.20 -3.23 -4.26
N GLN A 225 5.33 -3.41 -5.26
CA GLN A 225 4.05 -2.73 -5.34
C GLN A 225 2.93 -3.77 -5.46
N PRO A 226 1.90 -3.69 -4.61
CA PRO A 226 0.76 -4.60 -4.68
C PRO A 226 -0.06 -4.38 -5.95
N CYS A 227 -0.79 -5.40 -6.39
CA CYS A 227 -1.71 -5.24 -7.51
C CYS A 227 -3.01 -4.58 -7.04
N LEU A 228 -3.69 -3.93 -7.97
CA LEU A 228 -5.07 -3.47 -7.79
C LEU A 228 -6.02 -4.50 -8.39
N TRP A 229 -6.86 -5.07 -7.56
CA TRP A 229 -7.92 -5.98 -7.97
C TRP A 229 -9.23 -5.21 -8.08
N ARG A 230 -10.05 -5.64 -9.03
CA ARG A 230 -11.47 -5.29 -9.06
C ARG A 230 -12.30 -6.57 -9.05
N SER A 231 -13.20 -6.69 -8.07
CA SER A 231 -14.21 -7.75 -8.07
C SER A 231 -15.42 -7.34 -8.90
N ARG A 232 -15.98 -8.26 -9.69
CA ARG A 232 -17.22 -8.04 -10.44
C ARG A 232 -18.42 -8.37 -9.54
N GLU A 233 -19.36 -7.43 -9.41
CA GLU A 233 -20.51 -7.42 -8.47
C GLU A 233 -21.51 -8.61 -8.58
N GLU A 234 -21.22 -9.71 -9.27
CA GLU A 234 -22.15 -10.84 -9.41
C GLU A 234 -21.57 -12.14 -8.85
N GLY A 235 -21.39 -12.18 -7.52
CA GLY A 235 -21.33 -13.43 -6.74
C GLY A 235 -20.39 -14.52 -7.26
N GLY A 236 -19.30 -14.15 -7.92
CA GLY A 236 -18.41 -15.08 -8.61
C GLY A 236 -16.96 -14.64 -8.50
N LEU A 237 -16.10 -15.66 -8.35
CA LEU A 237 -14.63 -15.66 -8.23
C LEU A 237 -13.86 -15.06 -9.42
N ASN A 238 -14.45 -14.11 -10.15
CA ASN A 238 -13.84 -13.47 -11.31
C ASN A 238 -13.32 -12.08 -10.92
N ASP A 239 -12.38 -12.06 -9.99
CA ASP A 239 -11.56 -10.87 -9.75
C ASP A 239 -10.62 -10.71 -10.95
N PHE A 240 -10.51 -9.49 -11.49
CA PHE A 240 -9.52 -9.21 -12.53
C PHE A 240 -8.59 -8.10 -12.08
N ILE A 241 -7.34 -8.24 -12.49
CA ILE A 241 -6.27 -7.31 -12.17
C ILE A 241 -6.44 -6.06 -13.03
N VAL A 242 -6.52 -4.92 -12.36
CA VAL A 242 -6.59 -3.60 -12.98
C VAL A 242 -5.19 -3.02 -13.19
N ASP A 243 -4.28 -3.29 -12.25
CA ASP A 243 -2.86 -2.99 -12.34
C ASP A 243 -2.06 -4.13 -11.72
N THR A 244 -1.09 -4.66 -12.45
CA THR A 244 -0.25 -5.81 -12.08
C THR A 244 0.74 -5.43 -10.98
N SER A 245 1.09 -6.40 -10.13
CA SER A 245 2.09 -6.18 -9.07
C SER A 245 3.47 -5.90 -9.65
N SER A 246 4.21 -4.97 -9.07
CA SER A 246 5.64 -4.82 -9.36
C SER A 246 6.44 -5.74 -8.46
N VAL A 247 7.30 -6.59 -9.02
CA VAL A 247 8.04 -7.60 -8.25
C VAL A 247 9.55 -7.56 -8.48
N TRP A 248 10.28 -8.02 -7.47
CA TRP A 248 11.73 -8.23 -7.52
C TRP A 248 12.02 -9.73 -7.51
N LEU A 249 12.86 -10.21 -8.43
CA LEU A 249 13.22 -11.63 -8.56
C LEU A 249 14.54 -11.95 -7.84
N TYR A 250 14.81 -13.24 -7.65
CA TYR A 250 16.09 -13.72 -7.14
C TYR A 250 17.24 -13.54 -8.14
#